data_AF-A0A3M6HR55-F1
#
_entry.id   AF-A0A3M6HR55-F1
#
_cell.length_a   1.000
_cell.length_b   1.000
_cell.length_c   1.000
_cell.angle_alpha   90.00
_cell.angle_beta   90.00
_cell.angle_gamma   90.00
#
_symmetry.space_group_name_H-M   'P 1'
#
loop_
_entity.id
_entity.type
_entity.pdbx_description
1 polymer ?
#
loop_
_entity_poly.entity_id
_entity_poly.type
_entity_poly.pdbx_seq_one_letter_code
_entity_poly.pdbx_strand_id
1 'polypeptide(L)'
;MPINRPAFNLKLNTAIAQPTVKKDAGAELRRLNQSEVRANTQTRFAVNHRAPTYDVAQSALGENHGGWTAANHFKMTGSEVFIHMDRLEPNCKGEFAGDKIHLSVAPEDVPNAFNAIGKILQASDSPVDSWKVTDMKCLQAEMPAAKQRVALGAQIHNLRQA
;
A
#
# COMPACT_ATOMS: atom_id res chain seq x y z
N MET A 1 28.94 40.03 43.43
CA MET A 1 27.49 39.73 43.38
C MET A 1 27.31 38.38 42.71
N PRO A 2 26.70 37.36 43.35
CA PRO A 2 26.47 36.06 42.71
C PRO A 2 25.19 36.09 41.87
N ILE A 3 25.28 35.55 40.67
CA ILE A 3 24.17 35.44 39.70
C ILE A 3 23.31 34.23 40.08
N ASN A 4 22.05 34.47 40.43
CA ASN A 4 21.08 33.43 40.74
C ASN A 4 20.50 32.86 39.42
N ARG A 5 20.83 31.62 39.07
CA ARG A 5 20.23 30.92 37.92
C ARG A 5 18.99 30.16 38.39
N PRO A 6 17.79 30.41 37.85
CA PRO A 6 16.63 29.59 38.17
C PRO A 6 16.78 28.20 37.53
N ALA A 7 16.70 27.16 38.35
CA ALA A 7 16.63 25.78 37.87
C ALA A 7 15.22 25.51 37.31
N PHE A 8 15.10 25.41 35.98
CA PHE A 8 13.88 24.93 35.34
C PHE A 8 13.75 23.43 35.58
N ASN A 9 12.88 23.04 36.52
CA ASN A 9 12.48 21.65 36.71
C ASN A 9 11.46 21.25 35.64
N LEU A 10 11.93 20.81 34.47
CA LEU A 10 11.11 20.13 33.48
C LEU A 10 10.77 18.72 33.98
N LYS A 11 9.57 18.54 34.55
CA LYS A 11 9.00 17.21 34.78
C LYS A 11 8.53 16.66 33.44
N LEU A 12 9.34 15.80 32.83
CA LEU A 12 8.91 14.94 31.73
C LEU A 12 7.80 14.02 32.23
N ASN A 13 6.58 14.19 31.73
CA ASN A 13 5.53 13.20 31.87
C ASN A 13 5.90 11.98 31.03
N THR A 14 6.68 11.06 31.61
CA THR A 14 6.85 9.70 31.10
C THR A 14 5.62 8.88 31.46
N ALA A 15 4.45 9.28 30.97
CA ALA A 15 3.33 8.36 30.89
C ALA A 15 3.71 7.34 29.82
N ILE A 16 4.21 6.18 30.25
CA ILE A 16 4.42 5.03 29.37
C ILE A 16 3.04 4.75 28.78
N ALA A 17 2.87 5.07 27.49
CA ALA A 17 1.67 4.70 26.76
C ALA A 17 1.47 3.19 26.96
N GLN A 18 0.35 2.81 27.57
CA GLN A 18 0.02 1.40 27.72
C GLN A 18 0.05 0.76 26.33
N PRO A 19 0.74 -0.38 26.14
CA PRO A 19 0.71 -1.06 24.86
C PRO A 19 -0.75 -1.41 24.58
N THR A 20 -1.29 -0.83 23.50
CA THR A 20 -2.60 -1.23 22.96
C THR A 20 -2.59 -2.74 22.82
N VAL A 21 -3.57 -3.40 23.45
CA VAL A 21 -3.76 -4.86 23.36
C VAL A 21 -3.83 -5.21 21.87
N LYS A 22 -2.79 -5.89 21.39
CA LYS A 22 -2.68 -6.27 19.98
C LYS A 22 -3.75 -7.32 19.69
N LYS A 23 -4.71 -7.00 18.84
CA LYS A 23 -5.69 -7.97 18.35
C LYS A 23 -4.98 -8.89 17.36
N ASP A 24 -5.06 -10.20 17.58
CA ASP A 24 -4.62 -11.20 16.62
C ASP A 24 -5.64 -11.25 15.47
N ALA A 25 -5.29 -10.61 14.35
CA ALA A 25 -6.15 -10.56 13.16
C ALA A 25 -6.54 -11.95 12.65
N GLY A 26 -5.65 -12.95 12.76
CA GLY A 26 -5.90 -14.32 12.34
C GLY A 26 -6.91 -15.04 13.25
N ALA A 27 -6.86 -14.78 14.56
CA ALA A 27 -7.85 -15.31 15.50
C ALA A 27 -9.22 -14.64 15.32
N GLU A 28 -9.26 -13.35 15.05
CA GLU A 28 -10.51 -12.60 14.80
C GLU A 28 -11.16 -13.01 13.48
N LEU A 29 -10.38 -13.21 12.41
CA LEU A 29 -10.90 -13.67 11.12
C LEU A 29 -11.55 -15.07 11.23
N ARG A 30 -10.98 -15.96 12.05
CA ARG A 30 -11.54 -17.29 12.33
C ARG A 30 -12.84 -17.24 13.14
N ARG A 31 -13.11 -16.14 13.84
CA ARG A 31 -14.34 -15.92 14.62
C ARG A 31 -15.48 -15.34 13.79
N LEU A 32 -15.16 -14.63 12.71
CA LEU A 32 -16.18 -14.03 11.84
C LEU A 32 -16.97 -15.11 11.11
N ASN A 33 -18.29 -15.05 11.25
CA ASN A 33 -19.18 -15.92 10.48
C ASN A 33 -19.58 -15.27 9.13
N GLN A 34 -20.14 -16.06 8.22
CA GLN A 34 -20.46 -15.60 6.87
C GLN A 34 -21.48 -14.44 6.86
N SER A 35 -22.43 -14.42 7.80
CA SER A 35 -23.41 -13.33 7.89
C SER A 35 -22.78 -12.01 8.35
N GLU A 36 -21.85 -12.06 9.30
CA GLU A 36 -21.11 -10.88 9.76
C GLU A 36 -20.24 -10.31 8.64
N VAL A 37 -19.54 -11.19 7.91
CA VAL A 37 -18.75 -10.79 6.74
C VAL A 37 -19.65 -10.10 5.72
N ARG A 38 -20.79 -10.70 5.35
CA ARG A 38 -21.72 -10.11 4.38
C ARG A 38 -22.28 -8.76 4.82
N ALA A 39 -22.64 -8.62 6.10
CA ALA A 39 -23.22 -7.38 6.62
C ALA A 39 -22.22 -6.22 6.63
N ASN A 40 -20.92 -6.52 6.75
CA ASN A 40 -19.84 -5.53 6.81
C ASN A 40 -19.03 -5.43 5.52
N THR A 41 -19.40 -6.16 4.45
CA THR A 41 -18.68 -6.09 3.17
C THR A 41 -19.09 -4.81 2.44
N GLN A 42 -18.11 -3.94 2.19
CA GLN A 42 -18.31 -2.75 1.38
C GLN A 42 -18.74 -3.15 -0.04
N THR A 43 -19.91 -2.68 -0.48
CA THR A 43 -20.48 -3.01 -1.80
C THR A 43 -20.27 -1.91 -2.84
N ARG A 44 -19.73 -0.76 -2.43
CA ARG A 44 -19.48 0.42 -3.28
C ARG A 44 -18.20 1.11 -2.85
N PHE A 45 -17.41 1.58 -3.80
CA PHE A 45 -16.20 2.34 -3.53
C PHE A 45 -16.28 3.72 -4.16
N ALA A 46 -15.81 4.73 -3.45
CA ALA A 46 -15.68 6.09 -3.97
C ALA A 46 -14.48 6.19 -4.91
N VAL A 47 -14.71 6.31 -6.21
CA VAL A 47 -13.66 6.34 -7.22
C VAL A 47 -12.68 7.50 -6.98
N ASN A 48 -11.38 7.21 -6.84
CA ASN A 48 -10.35 8.25 -6.73
C ASN A 48 -9.97 8.77 -8.13
N HIS A 49 -10.56 9.90 -8.52
CA HIS A 49 -10.28 10.56 -9.80
C HIS A 49 -8.89 11.21 -9.89
N ARG A 50 -8.17 11.33 -8.77
CA ARG A 50 -6.80 11.88 -8.71
C ARG A 50 -5.72 10.79 -8.74
N ALA A 51 -6.11 9.52 -8.84
CA ALA A 51 -5.17 8.42 -9.02
C ALA A 51 -4.35 8.63 -10.31
N PRO A 52 -3.04 8.33 -10.29
CA PRO A 52 -2.20 8.49 -11.48
C PRO A 52 -2.61 7.49 -12.56
N THR A 53 -2.31 7.79 -13.81
CA THR A 53 -2.33 6.78 -14.87
C THR A 53 -1.07 5.93 -14.81
N TYR A 54 -1.08 4.77 -15.48
CA TYR A 54 0.09 3.89 -15.53
C TYR A 54 1.33 4.59 -16.08
N ASP A 55 1.21 5.37 -17.16
CA ASP A 55 2.34 6.11 -17.74
C ASP A 55 2.91 7.16 -16.77
N VAL A 56 2.06 7.85 -16.01
CA VAL A 56 2.49 8.79 -14.98
C VAL A 56 3.21 8.05 -13.85
N ALA A 57 2.63 6.94 -13.39
CA ALA A 57 3.20 6.09 -12.35
C ALA A 57 4.56 5.50 -12.75
N GLN A 58 4.75 5.19 -14.04
CA GLN A 58 6.03 4.71 -14.55
C GLN A 58 7.14 5.75 -14.42
N SER A 59 6.83 7.05 -14.44
CA SER A 59 7.82 8.11 -14.20
C SER A 59 7.97 8.53 -12.74
N ALA A 60 7.12 8.04 -11.85
CA ALA A 60 7.04 8.54 -10.48
C ALA A 60 8.26 8.14 -9.62
N LEU A 61 8.70 9.07 -8.78
CA LEU A 61 9.84 8.97 -7.85
C LEU A 61 9.43 9.20 -6.38
N GLY A 62 8.13 9.21 -6.09
CA GLY A 62 7.57 9.42 -4.75
C GLY A 62 6.54 10.55 -4.66
N GLU A 63 5.97 10.98 -5.78
CA GLU A 63 4.97 12.05 -5.83
C GLU A 63 3.63 11.62 -5.23
N ASN A 64 2.90 12.61 -4.69
CA ASN A 64 1.54 12.42 -4.17
C ASN A 64 0.51 12.54 -5.29
N HIS A 65 -0.31 11.51 -5.43
CA HIS A 65 -1.46 11.45 -6.30
C HIS A 65 -2.72 11.10 -5.48
N GLY A 66 -3.46 12.14 -5.09
CA GLY A 66 -4.77 11.95 -4.47
C GLY A 66 -4.74 11.22 -3.13
N GLY A 67 -3.72 11.46 -2.29
CA GLY A 67 -3.57 10.82 -0.98
C GLY A 67 -2.70 9.55 -1.00
N TRP A 68 -2.08 9.25 -2.13
CA TRP A 68 -1.23 8.09 -2.34
C TRP A 68 0.14 8.52 -2.87
N THR A 69 1.19 7.86 -2.42
CA THR A 69 2.53 7.99 -2.96
C THR A 69 2.72 6.98 -4.08
N ALA A 70 3.16 7.44 -5.26
CA ALA A 70 3.58 6.58 -6.36
C ALA A 70 5.11 6.59 -6.48
N ALA A 71 5.74 5.41 -6.47
CA ALA A 71 7.20 5.30 -6.53
C ALA A 71 7.65 4.15 -7.43
N ASN A 72 8.31 4.47 -8.54
CA ASN A 72 8.93 3.46 -9.40
C ASN A 72 10.32 3.11 -8.88
N HIS A 73 10.40 1.96 -8.20
CA HIS A 73 11.64 1.56 -7.54
C HIS A 73 12.72 1.09 -8.53
N PHE A 74 12.35 0.68 -9.75
CA PHE A 74 13.33 0.41 -10.79
C PHE A 74 14.11 1.68 -11.12
N LYS A 75 13.42 2.80 -11.29
CA LYS A 75 14.04 4.09 -11.59
C LYS A 75 14.80 4.67 -10.40
N MET A 76 14.26 4.53 -9.19
CA MET A 76 14.89 5.09 -7.99
C MET A 76 16.13 4.33 -7.56
N THR A 77 16.14 3.00 -7.68
CA THR A 77 17.16 2.14 -7.05
C THR A 77 17.75 1.07 -7.96
N GLY A 78 17.13 0.80 -9.13
CA GLY A 78 17.52 -0.31 -10.02
C GLY A 78 17.29 -1.71 -9.45
N SER A 79 16.73 -1.83 -8.25
CA SER A 79 16.70 -3.09 -7.49
C SER A 79 15.54 -4.01 -7.89
N GLU A 80 14.36 -3.44 -8.11
CA GLU A 80 13.12 -4.17 -8.41
C GLU A 80 12.37 -3.59 -9.61
N VAL A 81 11.50 -4.38 -10.21
CA VAL A 81 10.74 -4.04 -11.45
C VAL A 81 9.31 -3.60 -11.13
N PHE A 82 9.11 -2.95 -9.99
CA PHE A 82 7.78 -2.61 -9.48
C PHE A 82 7.62 -1.12 -9.25
N ILE A 83 6.38 -0.68 -9.45
CA ILE A 83 5.88 0.63 -9.05
C ILE A 83 5.02 0.41 -7.81
N HIS A 84 5.40 1.04 -6.70
CA HIS A 84 4.69 0.98 -5.44
C HIS A 84 3.67 2.12 -5.32
N MET A 85 2.54 1.80 -4.71
CA MET A 85 1.44 2.69 -4.43
C MET A 85 1.10 2.55 -2.95
N ASP A 86 1.42 3.57 -2.16
CA ASP A 86 1.24 3.56 -0.70
C ASP A 86 0.33 4.69 -0.25
N ARG A 87 -0.68 4.39 0.56
CA ARG A 87 -1.57 5.40 1.13
C ARG A 87 -0.79 6.23 2.15
N LEU A 88 -0.87 7.55 2.04
CA LEU A 88 -0.17 8.47 2.95
C LEU A 88 -0.67 8.36 4.39
N GLU A 89 -1.98 8.16 4.56
CA GLU A 89 -2.62 7.94 5.85
C GLU A 89 -3.30 6.56 5.85
N PRO A 90 -2.59 5.48 6.26
CA PRO A 90 -3.13 4.13 6.24
C PRO A 90 -4.41 3.97 7.07
N ASN A 91 -5.43 3.32 6.51
CA ASN A 91 -6.68 2.99 7.18
C ASN A 91 -6.48 1.81 8.16
N CYS A 92 -5.71 0.80 7.74
CA CYS A 92 -5.37 -0.37 8.50
C CYS A 92 -4.35 -0.03 9.61
N LYS A 93 -4.73 -0.30 10.86
CA LYS A 93 -3.87 -0.05 12.04
C LYS A 93 -3.22 -1.32 12.59
N GLY A 94 -3.58 -2.49 12.07
CA GLY A 94 -3.02 -3.78 12.48
C GLY A 94 -1.67 -4.07 11.84
N GLU A 95 -0.98 -5.08 12.38
CA GLU A 95 0.22 -5.64 11.76
C GLU A 95 -0.15 -6.52 10.56
N PHE A 96 0.76 -6.62 9.60
CA PHE A 96 0.53 -7.42 8.40
C PHE A 96 0.60 -8.92 8.69
N ALA A 97 -0.50 -9.63 8.46
CA ALA A 97 -0.62 -11.07 8.73
C ALA A 97 -0.11 -11.98 7.60
N GLY A 98 0.35 -11.43 6.47
CA GLY A 98 0.87 -12.19 5.33
C GLY A 98 -0.10 -12.39 4.17
N ASP A 99 -1.38 -12.06 4.36
CA ASP A 99 -2.41 -12.20 3.33
C ASP A 99 -2.19 -11.23 2.17
N LYS A 100 -2.27 -11.77 0.93
CA LYS A 100 -2.06 -10.99 -0.28
C LYS A 100 -2.88 -11.52 -1.45
N ILE A 101 -3.33 -10.59 -2.28
CA ILE A 101 -4.02 -10.88 -3.52
C ILE A 101 -3.07 -10.53 -4.68
N HIS A 102 -3.10 -11.36 -5.73
CA HIS A 102 -2.48 -11.05 -7.01
C HIS A 102 -3.57 -11.01 -8.09
N LEU A 103 -3.49 -10.05 -8.99
CA LEU A 103 -4.32 -9.98 -10.18
C LEU A 103 -3.44 -10.26 -11.39
N SER A 104 -3.89 -11.21 -12.21
CA SER A 104 -3.24 -11.58 -13.46
C SER A 104 -4.08 -11.08 -14.62
N VAL A 105 -3.46 -10.32 -15.52
CA VAL A 105 -4.07 -9.85 -16.77
C VAL A 105 -3.14 -10.18 -17.94
N ALA A 106 -3.63 -10.04 -19.17
CA ALA A 106 -2.76 -10.12 -20.34
C ALA A 106 -1.67 -9.01 -20.24
N PRO A 107 -0.39 -9.30 -20.56
CA PRO A 107 0.70 -8.34 -20.41
C PRO A 107 0.45 -6.98 -21.07
N GLU A 108 -0.15 -6.99 -22.25
CA GLU A 108 -0.56 -5.81 -23.03
C GLU A 108 -1.65 -4.98 -22.36
N ASP A 109 -2.46 -5.60 -21.50
CA ASP A 109 -3.57 -4.97 -20.80
C ASP A 109 -3.18 -4.40 -19.44
N VAL A 110 -1.95 -4.62 -18.96
CA VAL A 110 -1.49 -4.11 -17.66
C VAL A 110 -1.74 -2.60 -17.49
N PRO A 111 -1.42 -1.73 -18.48
CA PRO A 111 -1.70 -0.30 -18.35
C PRO A 111 -3.20 0.01 -18.21
N ASN A 112 -4.03 -0.69 -18.99
CA ASN A 112 -5.48 -0.51 -18.96
C ASN A 112 -6.08 -1.01 -17.64
N ALA A 113 -5.65 -2.18 -17.18
CA ALA A 113 -6.04 -2.77 -15.90
C ALA A 113 -5.66 -1.85 -14.75
N PHE A 114 -4.42 -1.34 -14.73
CA PHE A 114 -3.96 -0.36 -13.74
C PHE A 114 -4.87 0.88 -13.70
N ASN A 115 -5.17 1.48 -14.86
CA ASN A 115 -6.00 2.68 -14.94
C ASN A 115 -7.45 2.42 -14.50
N ALA A 116 -7.98 1.23 -14.78
CA ALA A 116 -9.34 0.84 -14.43
C ALA A 116 -9.48 0.57 -12.94
N ILE A 117 -8.63 -0.27 -12.38
CA ILE A 117 -8.76 -0.70 -10.97
C ILE A 117 -8.10 0.28 -10.00
N GLY A 118 -7.08 1.02 -10.44
CA GLY A 118 -6.30 1.92 -9.59
C GLY A 118 -7.18 2.96 -8.89
N LYS A 119 -8.22 3.45 -9.56
CA LYS A 119 -9.18 4.38 -8.98
C LYS A 119 -10.01 3.77 -7.85
N ILE A 120 -10.27 2.46 -7.89
CA ILE A 120 -10.96 1.71 -6.84
C ILE A 120 -9.98 1.38 -5.71
N LEU A 121 -8.80 0.85 -6.04
CA LEU A 121 -7.78 0.49 -5.04
C LEU A 121 -7.32 1.71 -4.23
N GLN A 122 -7.24 2.88 -4.87
CA GLN A 122 -6.84 4.14 -4.26
C GLN A 122 -8.01 4.96 -3.70
N ALA A 123 -9.22 4.40 -3.68
CA ALA A 123 -10.38 5.04 -3.08
C ALA A 123 -10.14 5.35 -1.58
N SER A 124 -10.77 6.41 -1.07
CA SER A 124 -10.69 6.77 0.36
C SER A 124 -11.24 5.66 1.25
N ASP A 125 -12.27 4.97 0.77
CA ASP A 125 -12.96 3.85 1.43
C ASP A 125 -12.46 2.47 0.97
N SER A 126 -11.39 2.42 0.16
CA SER A 126 -10.72 1.16 -0.14
C SER A 126 -10.10 0.57 1.13
N PRO A 127 -10.24 -0.73 1.38
CA PRO A 127 -9.56 -1.41 2.49
C PRO A 127 -8.07 -1.62 2.21
N VAL A 128 -7.60 -1.33 1.00
CA VAL A 128 -6.19 -1.47 0.61
C VAL A 128 -5.43 -0.21 0.98
N ASP A 129 -4.28 -0.38 1.63
CA ASP A 129 -3.36 0.73 1.97
C ASP A 129 -2.05 0.72 1.20
N SER A 130 -1.68 -0.42 0.64
CA SER A 130 -0.46 -0.55 -0.17
C SER A 130 -0.74 -1.57 -1.26
N TRP A 131 -0.18 -1.32 -2.43
CA TRP A 131 -0.15 -2.26 -3.54
C TRP A 131 0.98 -1.91 -4.50
N LYS A 132 1.32 -2.84 -5.37
CA LYS A 132 2.30 -2.58 -6.42
C LYS A 132 1.92 -3.23 -7.73
N VAL A 133 2.49 -2.69 -8.80
CA VAL A 133 2.33 -3.20 -10.16
C VAL A 133 3.70 -3.38 -10.81
N THR A 134 3.84 -4.39 -11.65
CA THR A 134 5.03 -4.56 -12.49
C THR A 134 5.19 -3.39 -13.46
N ASP A 135 6.40 -2.83 -13.58
CA ASP A 135 6.77 -1.91 -14.67
C ASP A 135 7.11 -2.72 -15.93
N MET A 136 6.17 -2.77 -16.86
CA MET A 136 6.27 -3.55 -18.09
C MET A 136 7.34 -3.01 -19.05
N LYS A 137 7.74 -1.73 -18.94
CA LYS A 137 8.80 -1.15 -19.79
C LYS A 137 10.21 -1.56 -19.33
N CYS A 138 10.35 -2.00 -18.08
CA CYS A 138 11.65 -2.36 -17.50
C CYS A 138 11.97 -3.86 -17.61
N LEU A 139 11.02 -4.66 -18.10
CA LEU A 139 11.21 -6.09 -18.32
C LEU A 139 12.00 -6.32 -19.60
N GLN A 140 13.29 -6.62 -19.44
CA GLN A 140 14.17 -7.02 -20.54
C GLN A 140 14.18 -8.55 -20.69
N ALA A 141 14.34 -9.04 -21.92
CA ALA A 141 14.38 -10.48 -22.25
C ALA A 141 15.49 -11.24 -21.50
N GLU A 142 16.52 -10.54 -21.03
CA GLU A 142 17.68 -11.10 -20.32
C GLU A 142 17.49 -11.14 -18.80
N MET A 143 16.37 -10.63 -18.28
CA MET A 143 16.12 -10.65 -16.83
C MET A 143 15.93 -12.08 -16.31
N PRO A 144 16.32 -12.36 -15.05
CA PRO A 144 16.14 -13.66 -14.44
C PRO A 144 14.69 -14.15 -14.51
N ALA A 145 14.48 -15.45 -14.71
CA ALA A 145 13.14 -16.06 -14.86
C ALA A 145 12.15 -15.67 -13.74
N ALA A 146 12.65 -15.45 -12.51
CA ALA A 146 11.83 -14.98 -11.39
C ALA A 146 11.23 -13.57 -11.62
N LYS A 147 11.97 -12.66 -12.27
CA LYS A 147 11.49 -11.33 -12.68
C LYS A 147 10.61 -11.39 -13.92
N GLN A 148 10.81 -12.37 -14.80
CA GLN A 148 9.94 -12.59 -15.96
C GLN A 148 8.57 -13.16 -15.59
N ARG A 149 8.47 -13.96 -14.52
CA ARG A 149 7.19 -14.54 -14.08
C ARG A 149 6.13 -13.48 -13.79
N VAL A 150 6.53 -12.35 -13.19
CA VAL A 150 5.63 -11.22 -12.87
C VAL A 150 5.25 -10.38 -14.09
N ALA A 151 5.76 -10.71 -15.27
CA ALA A 151 5.31 -10.18 -16.56
C ALA A 151 4.12 -10.98 -17.10
N LEU A 152 4.16 -12.31 -16.93
CA LEU A 152 3.21 -13.27 -17.50
C LEU A 152 1.95 -13.44 -16.64
N GLY A 153 2.01 -13.07 -15.37
CA GLY A 153 0.89 -13.09 -14.44
C GLY A 153 1.24 -12.46 -13.10
N ALA A 154 0.25 -12.25 -12.25
CA ALA A 154 0.40 -11.63 -10.93
C ALA A 154 1.04 -10.23 -10.98
N GLN A 155 0.73 -9.47 -12.05
CA GLN A 155 1.34 -8.17 -12.31
C GLN A 155 0.91 -7.12 -11.29
N ILE A 156 -0.27 -7.26 -10.68
CA ILE A 156 -0.75 -6.37 -9.61
C ILE A 156 -0.82 -7.18 -8.33
N HIS A 157 -0.17 -6.72 -7.26
CA HIS A 157 0.12 -7.55 -6.11
C HIS A 157 0.28 -6.76 -4.81
N ASN A 158 0.35 -7.51 -3.71
CA ASN A 158 0.45 -6.99 -2.35
C ASN A 158 -0.67 -6.00 -1.99
N LEU A 159 -1.91 -6.27 -2.41
CA LEU A 159 -3.08 -5.56 -1.89
C LEU A 159 -3.17 -5.78 -0.38
N ARG A 160 -2.67 -4.82 0.40
CA ARG A 160 -2.50 -4.96 1.85
C ARG A 160 -3.77 -4.55 2.58
N GLN A 161 -4.36 -5.49 3.31
CA GLN A 161 -5.31 -5.24 4.40
C GLN A 161 -4.64 -5.73 5.70
N ALA A 162 -4.92 -5.09 6.84
CA ALA A 162 -4.56 -5.62 8.15
C ALA A 162 -5.73 -6.38 8.77
#